data_AF-A0A2S9I200-F1
#
_entry.id   AF-A0A2S9I200-F1
#
_cell.length_a   1.000
_cell.length_b   1.000
_cell.length_c   1.000
_cell.angle_alpha   90.00
_cell.angle_beta   90.00
_cell.angle_gamma   90.00
#
_symmetry.space_group_name_H-M   'P 1'
#
loop_
_entity.id
_entity.type
_entity.pdbx_description
1 polymer ?
#
loop_
_entity_poly.entity_id
_entity_poly.type
_entity_poly.pdbx_seq_one_letter_code
_entity_poly.pdbx_strand_id
1 'polypeptide(L)'
;MIDFFLALPNKDKFTFIGILITATTSFVTLLISLKLNKRSSYVSSITNERINSMTHLKQNTANYISMLKSFIANEESSISISKLYNLKLHIEFQLNLIKEREKIIIQRMDNLYILINYLNSINQDNTVKTIITELTNKGIETARLPIPYTESTRLSIKNSRKYLKRVIGMELDLLEYDLKNHIKLEWEKIKTEI
;
A
#
# COMPACT_ATOMS: atom_id res chain seq x y z
N MET A 1 -7.83 -57.32 33.97
CA MET A 1 -8.67 -56.46 33.08
C MET A 1 -9.09 -57.23 31.82
N ILE A 2 -8.17 -57.95 31.17
CA ILE A 2 -8.47 -58.86 30.05
C ILE A 2 -9.39 -60.03 30.50
N ASP A 3 -9.17 -60.58 31.69
CA ASP A 3 -10.00 -61.68 32.23
C ASP A 3 -11.46 -61.29 32.48
N PHE A 4 -11.70 -60.02 32.80
CA PHE A 4 -13.04 -59.45 32.98
C PHE A 4 -13.77 -59.27 31.64
N PHE A 5 -13.03 -58.95 30.57
CA PHE A 5 -13.57 -58.86 29.22
C PHE A 5 -13.90 -60.24 28.64
N LEU A 6 -13.06 -61.24 28.90
CA LEU A 6 -13.26 -62.62 28.45
C LEU A 6 -14.49 -63.29 29.10
N ALA A 7 -14.82 -62.90 30.33
CA ALA A 7 -15.97 -63.41 31.09
C ALA A 7 -17.34 -62.82 30.67
N LEU A 8 -17.38 -61.78 29.84
CA LEU A 8 -18.65 -61.14 29.41
C LEU A 8 -19.42 -61.96 28.35
N PRO A 9 -20.77 -61.89 28.34
CA PRO A 9 -21.58 -62.42 27.25
C PRO A 9 -21.18 -61.83 25.90
N ASN A 10 -21.29 -62.61 24.82
CA ASN A 10 -20.89 -62.18 23.47
C ASN A 10 -21.55 -60.86 23.04
N LYS A 11 -22.83 -60.65 23.41
CA LYS A 11 -23.56 -59.41 23.14
C LYS A 11 -22.88 -58.18 23.77
N ASP A 12 -22.48 -58.28 25.03
CA ASP A 12 -21.87 -57.17 25.78
C ASP A 12 -20.43 -56.89 25.29
N LYS A 13 -19.73 -57.93 24.82
CA LYS A 13 -18.43 -57.77 24.13
C LYS A 13 -18.57 -56.94 22.85
N PHE A 14 -19.57 -57.21 22.01
CA PHE A 14 -19.83 -56.42 20.80
C PHE A 14 -20.22 -54.97 21.13
N THR A 15 -21.06 -54.76 22.15
CA THR A 15 -21.42 -53.42 22.61
C THR A 15 -20.20 -52.65 23.13
N PHE A 16 -19.33 -53.30 23.91
CA PHE A 16 -18.10 -52.69 24.42
C PHE A 16 -17.13 -52.30 23.30
N ILE A 17 -16.93 -53.17 22.31
CA ILE A 17 -16.11 -52.87 21.12
C ILE A 17 -16.72 -51.68 20.36
N GLY A 18 -18.05 -51.65 20.19
CA GLY A 18 -18.76 -50.53 19.58
C GLY A 18 -18.52 -49.21 20.31
N ILE A 19 -18.65 -49.20 21.64
CA ILE A 19 -18.38 -48.03 22.48
C ILE A 19 -16.92 -47.57 22.31
N LEU A 20 -15.97 -48.51 22.26
CA LEU A 20 -14.55 -48.20 22.15
C LEU A 20 -14.21 -47.61 20.77
N ILE A 21 -14.83 -48.10 19.70
CA ILE A 21 -14.73 -47.53 18.34
C ILE A 21 -15.36 -46.14 18.28
N THR A 22 -16.55 -45.94 18.85
CA THR A 22 -17.20 -44.62 18.88
C THR A 22 -16.41 -43.61 19.72
N ALA A 23 -15.84 -44.03 20.86
CA ALA A 23 -15.02 -43.17 21.70
C ALA A 23 -13.72 -42.75 20.99
N THR A 24 -13.04 -43.69 20.34
CA THR A 24 -11.79 -43.42 19.60
C THR A 24 -12.04 -42.53 18.39
N THR A 25 -13.08 -42.79 17.60
CA THR A 25 -13.46 -41.93 16.46
C THR A 25 -13.87 -40.52 16.90
N SER A 26 -14.63 -40.39 18.00
CA SER A 26 -14.98 -39.09 18.56
C SER A 26 -13.76 -38.31 19.05
N PHE A 27 -12.82 -38.98 19.71
CA PHE A 27 -11.58 -38.36 20.17
C PHE A 27 -10.69 -37.89 19.01
N VAL A 28 -10.51 -38.73 17.99
CA VAL A 28 -9.76 -38.35 16.78
C VAL A 28 -10.42 -37.19 16.06
N THR A 29 -11.75 -37.20 15.94
CA THR A 29 -12.52 -36.10 15.34
C THR A 29 -12.31 -34.79 16.11
N LEU A 30 -12.35 -34.83 17.45
CA LEU A 30 -12.08 -33.67 18.30
C LEU A 30 -10.68 -33.09 18.06
N LEU A 31 -9.65 -33.94 17.98
CA LEU A 31 -8.28 -33.50 17.71
C LEU A 31 -8.14 -32.84 16.33
N ILE A 32 -8.79 -33.40 15.31
CA ILE A 32 -8.81 -32.82 13.96
C ILE A 32 -9.54 -31.47 13.97
N SER A 33 -10.73 -31.40 14.57
CA SER A 33 -11.50 -30.15 14.66
C SER A 33 -10.76 -29.06 15.44
N LEU A 34 -10.06 -29.39 16.52
CA LEU A 34 -9.22 -28.43 17.25
C LEU A 34 -8.09 -27.86 16.37
N LYS A 35 -7.44 -28.72 15.57
CA LYS A 35 -6.39 -28.29 14.64
C LYS A 35 -6.95 -27.40 13.54
N LEU A 36 -8.10 -27.74 12.97
CA LEU A 36 -8.79 -26.95 11.95
C LEU A 36 -9.24 -25.59 12.50
N ASN A 37 -9.80 -25.55 13.71
CA ASN A 37 -10.27 -24.32 14.33
C ASN A 37 -9.12 -23.34 14.61
N LYS A 38 -7.98 -23.84 15.13
CA LYS A 38 -6.77 -23.01 15.30
C LYS A 38 -6.28 -22.42 13.98
N ARG A 39 -6.25 -23.23 12.92
CA ARG A 39 -5.85 -22.77 11.58
C ARG A 39 -6.84 -21.74 11.02
N SER A 40 -8.15 -21.96 11.19
CA SER A 40 -9.20 -21.05 10.75
C SER A 40 -9.14 -19.71 11.49
N SER A 41 -8.98 -19.73 12.82
CA SER A 41 -8.80 -18.54 13.64
C SER A 41 -7.55 -17.74 13.24
N TYR A 42 -6.43 -18.42 12.97
CA TYR A 42 -5.21 -17.79 12.49
C TYR A 42 -5.40 -17.12 11.11
N VAL A 43 -6.01 -17.82 10.16
CA VAL A 43 -6.33 -17.27 8.83
C VAL A 43 -7.25 -16.07 8.96
N SER A 44 -8.29 -16.14 9.79
CA SER A 44 -9.20 -15.02 10.04
C SER A 44 -8.48 -13.80 10.63
N SER A 45 -7.54 -14.02 11.57
CA SER A 45 -6.72 -12.95 12.13
C SER A 45 -5.85 -12.27 11.08
N ILE A 46 -5.16 -13.03 10.23
CA ILE A 46 -4.34 -12.48 9.15
C ILE A 46 -5.20 -11.70 8.15
N THR A 47 -6.35 -12.26 7.75
CA THR A 47 -7.26 -11.59 6.82
C THR A 47 -7.75 -10.26 7.40
N ASN A 48 -8.08 -10.21 8.70
CA ASN A 48 -8.46 -8.97 9.37
C ASN A 48 -7.31 -7.95 9.41
N GLU A 49 -6.09 -8.37 9.73
CA GLU A 49 -4.92 -7.48 9.69
C GLU A 49 -4.66 -6.94 8.28
N ARG A 50 -4.80 -7.78 7.24
CA ARG A 50 -4.69 -7.36 5.83
C ARG A 50 -5.76 -6.35 5.44
N ILE A 51 -7.02 -6.58 5.85
CA ILE A 51 -8.13 -5.64 5.60
C ILE A 51 -7.87 -4.29 6.30
N ASN A 52 -7.41 -4.32 7.55
CA ASN A 52 -7.07 -3.11 8.30
C ASN A 52 -5.91 -2.36 7.65
N SER A 53 -4.83 -3.06 7.30
CA SER A 53 -3.68 -2.48 6.59
C SER A 53 -4.10 -1.82 5.27
N MET A 54 -4.95 -2.49 4.48
CA MET A 54 -5.49 -1.96 3.23
C MET A 54 -6.37 -0.72 3.43
N THR A 55 -7.15 -0.70 4.52
CA THR A 55 -7.99 0.45 4.88
C THR A 55 -7.13 1.66 5.23
N HIS A 56 -6.05 1.46 5.99
CA HIS A 56 -5.07 2.51 6.27
C HIS A 56 -4.35 2.98 5.00
N LEU A 57 -3.98 2.09 4.08
CA LEU A 57 -3.36 2.47 2.80
C LEU A 57 -4.28 3.39 1.98
N LYS A 58 -5.56 3.05 1.90
CA LYS A 58 -6.59 3.86 1.22
C LYS A 58 -6.70 5.25 1.84
N GLN A 59 -6.78 5.31 3.18
CA GLN A 59 -6.88 6.58 3.91
C GLN A 59 -5.62 7.44 3.73
N ASN A 60 -4.44 6.86 3.89
CA ASN A 60 -3.17 7.57 3.74
C ASN A 60 -2.98 8.09 2.32
N THR A 61 -3.31 7.26 1.32
CA THR A 61 -3.30 7.65 -0.09
C THR A 61 -4.26 8.80 -0.37
N ALA A 62 -5.52 8.69 0.08
CA ALA A 62 -6.51 9.74 -0.10
C ALA A 62 -6.06 11.07 0.54
N ASN A 63 -5.52 11.00 1.75
CA ASN A 63 -4.98 12.16 2.47
C ASN A 63 -3.78 12.78 1.74
N TYR A 64 -2.85 11.95 1.27
CA TYR A 64 -1.67 12.38 0.52
C TYR A 64 -2.06 13.10 -0.78
N ILE A 65 -2.92 12.47 -1.59
CA ILE A 65 -3.40 13.06 -2.86
C ILE A 65 -4.21 14.32 -2.60
N SER A 66 -5.12 14.33 -1.62
CA SER A 66 -5.94 15.50 -1.29
C SER A 66 -5.08 16.68 -0.84
N MET A 67 -4.04 16.42 -0.04
CA MET A 67 -3.12 17.46 0.44
C MET A 67 -2.35 18.09 -0.74
N LEU A 68 -1.87 17.27 -1.68
CA LEU A 68 -1.18 17.75 -2.88
C LEU A 68 -2.11 18.49 -3.86
N LYS A 69 -3.34 17.99 -4.08
CA LYS A 69 -4.33 18.70 -4.93
C LYS A 69 -4.70 20.06 -4.35
N SER A 70 -4.91 20.15 -3.04
CA SER A 70 -5.17 21.43 -2.37
C SER A 70 -4.00 22.41 -2.52
N PHE A 71 -2.77 21.91 -2.41
CA PHE A 71 -1.55 22.71 -2.60
C PHE A 71 -1.38 23.25 -4.03
N ILE A 72 -1.75 22.46 -5.03
CA ILE A 72 -1.69 22.86 -6.43
C ILE A 72 -2.78 23.90 -6.74
N ALA A 73 -4.00 23.69 -6.23
CA ALA A 73 -5.17 24.53 -6.52
C ALA A 73 -5.06 25.93 -5.89
N ASN A 74 -4.46 26.04 -4.71
CA ASN A 74 -4.35 27.32 -3.99
C ASN A 74 -2.98 27.98 -4.26
N GLU A 75 -2.96 29.21 -4.76
CA GLU A 75 -1.70 29.91 -5.07
C GLU A 75 -0.85 30.20 -3.82
N GLU A 76 -1.50 30.49 -2.69
CA GLU A 76 -0.86 30.91 -1.43
C GLU A 76 -0.73 29.79 -0.38
N SER A 77 -1.26 28.59 -0.64
CA SER A 77 -1.23 27.53 0.35
C SER A 77 0.21 27.03 0.58
N SER A 78 0.65 27.06 1.83
CA SER A 78 1.82 26.32 2.26
C SER A 78 1.44 24.87 2.56
N ILE A 79 2.34 23.94 2.23
CA ILE A 79 2.19 22.54 2.56
C ILE A 79 3.16 22.19 3.69
N SER A 80 2.67 21.51 4.74
CA SER A 80 3.55 21.00 5.78
C SER A 80 4.39 19.85 5.21
N ILE A 81 5.67 20.12 4.92
CA ILE A 81 6.62 19.16 4.35
C ILE A 81 6.79 17.95 5.29
N SER A 82 6.84 18.19 6.60
CA SER A 82 6.90 17.11 7.60
C SER A 82 5.69 16.18 7.52
N LYS A 83 4.47 16.74 7.43
CA LYS A 83 3.26 15.93 7.30
C LYS A 83 3.19 15.19 5.96
N LEU A 84 3.62 15.82 4.87
CA LEU A 84 3.71 15.19 3.56
C LEU A 84 4.69 14.01 3.57
N TYR A 85 5.86 14.19 4.17
CA TYR A 85 6.87 13.15 4.32
C TYR A 85 6.37 11.98 5.19
N ASN A 86 5.66 12.28 6.28
CA ASN A 86 5.07 11.26 7.13
C ASN A 86 4.03 10.41 6.38
N LEU A 87 3.11 11.05 5.64
CA LEU A 87 2.14 10.34 4.80
C LEU A 87 2.82 9.50 3.72
N LYS A 88 3.90 10.03 3.11
CA LYS A 88 4.71 9.30 2.15
C LYS A 88 5.28 8.02 2.76
N LEU A 89 5.94 8.10 3.92
CA LEU A 89 6.51 6.94 4.60
C LEU A 89 5.46 5.87 4.93
N HIS A 90 4.28 6.28 5.40
CA HIS A 90 3.20 5.34 5.69
C HIS A 90 2.73 4.56 4.46
N ILE A 91 2.72 5.19 3.29
CA ILE A 91 2.41 4.53 2.02
C ILE A 91 3.58 3.62 1.61
N GLU A 92 4.82 4.12 1.67
CA GLU A 92 6.02 3.37 1.29
C GLU A 92 6.21 2.08 2.10
N PHE A 93 5.94 2.09 3.41
CA PHE A 93 6.04 0.89 4.24
C PHE A 93 5.03 -0.21 3.88
N GLN A 94 3.96 0.16 3.18
CA GLN A 94 2.95 -0.79 2.71
C GLN A 94 3.22 -1.27 1.27
N LEU A 95 4.19 -0.65 0.58
CA LEU A 95 4.64 -1.04 -0.75
C LEU A 95 5.86 -1.96 -0.67
N ASN A 96 5.97 -2.84 -1.65
CA ASN A 96 7.02 -3.83 -1.81
C ASN A 96 8.03 -3.37 -2.85
N LEU A 97 9.22 -2.99 -2.38
CA LEU A 97 10.35 -2.52 -3.19
C LEU A 97 10.86 -3.52 -4.23
N ILE A 98 10.53 -4.82 -4.09
CA ILE A 98 10.96 -5.88 -5.02
C ILE A 98 10.10 -5.88 -6.29
N LYS A 99 8.86 -5.39 -6.21
CA LYS A 99 7.96 -5.34 -7.38
C LYS A 99 8.20 -4.06 -8.17
N GLU A 100 8.57 -4.20 -9.44
CA GLU A 100 8.91 -3.05 -10.30
C GLU A 100 7.80 -1.99 -10.36
N ARG A 101 6.53 -2.41 -10.38
CA ARG A 101 5.39 -1.47 -10.36
C ARG A 101 5.36 -0.61 -9.10
N GLU A 102 5.61 -1.22 -7.94
CA GLU A 102 5.54 -0.52 -6.65
C GLU A 102 6.79 0.36 -6.45
N LYS A 103 7.94 -0.07 -6.99
CA LYS A 103 9.14 0.78 -7.12
C LYS A 103 8.89 2.04 -7.95
N ILE A 104 8.15 1.95 -9.06
CA ILE A 104 7.76 3.12 -9.87
C ILE A 104 6.90 4.09 -9.03
N ILE A 105 5.95 3.58 -8.24
CA ILE A 105 5.11 4.40 -7.35
C ILE A 105 5.99 5.17 -6.36
N ILE A 106 6.93 4.48 -5.70
CA ILE A 106 7.85 5.07 -4.73
C ILE A 106 8.71 6.16 -5.40
N GLN A 107 9.30 5.86 -6.56
CA GLN A 107 10.09 6.82 -7.32
C GLN A 107 9.28 8.07 -7.70
N ARG A 108 8.01 7.93 -8.07
CA ARG A 108 7.14 9.08 -8.34
C ARG A 108 6.85 9.89 -7.09
N MET A 109 6.65 9.24 -5.94
CA MET A 109 6.48 9.92 -4.65
C MET A 109 7.74 10.69 -4.24
N ASP A 110 8.92 10.13 -4.49
CA ASP A 110 10.21 10.81 -4.34
C ASP A 110 10.31 12.05 -5.23
N ASN A 111 10.00 11.89 -6.52
CA ASN A 111 10.03 12.99 -7.49
C ASN A 111 9.10 14.12 -7.08
N LEU A 112 7.86 13.82 -6.67
CA LEU A 112 6.90 14.81 -6.16
C LEU A 112 7.43 15.52 -4.93
N TYR A 113 8.01 14.79 -3.97
CA TYR A 113 8.61 15.37 -2.78
C TYR A 113 9.75 16.34 -3.13
N ILE A 114 10.62 15.96 -4.07
CA ILE A 114 11.72 16.79 -4.57
C ILE A 114 11.17 18.06 -5.27
N LEU A 115 10.18 17.91 -6.14
CA LEU A 115 9.56 19.03 -6.87
C LEU A 115 8.93 20.06 -5.92
N ILE A 116 8.23 19.59 -4.89
CA ILE A 116 7.57 20.46 -3.91
C ILE A 116 8.62 21.22 -3.08
N ASN A 117 9.67 20.53 -2.62
CA ASN A 117 10.77 21.19 -1.91
C ASN A 117 11.48 22.22 -2.80
N TYR A 118 11.71 21.87 -4.06
CA TYR A 118 12.30 22.79 -5.02
C TYR A 118 11.42 24.04 -5.20
N LEU A 119 10.11 23.85 -5.41
CA LEU A 119 9.16 24.95 -5.55
C LEU A 119 9.18 25.91 -4.35
N ASN A 120 9.32 25.39 -3.13
CA ASN A 120 9.42 26.19 -1.91
C ASN A 120 10.75 26.95 -1.79
N SER A 121 11.82 26.47 -2.42
CA SER A 121 13.15 27.07 -2.37
C SER A 121 13.42 28.13 -3.45
N ILE A 122 12.52 28.30 -4.43
CA ILE A 122 12.72 29.25 -5.54
C ILE A 122 12.65 30.69 -5.03
N ASN A 123 13.79 31.37 -5.14
CA ASN A 123 14.02 32.75 -4.75
C ASN A 123 14.53 33.64 -5.92
N GLN A 124 14.76 33.07 -7.11
CA GLN A 124 15.35 33.77 -8.26
C GLN A 124 14.66 33.43 -9.57
N ASP A 125 14.79 34.33 -10.55
CA ASP A 125 14.32 34.14 -11.93
C ASP A 125 15.26 33.16 -12.65
N ASN A 126 14.75 31.97 -12.95
CA ASN A 126 15.49 30.92 -13.62
C ASN A 126 15.03 30.77 -15.09
N THR A 127 15.91 30.23 -15.93
CA THR A 127 15.49 29.76 -17.25
C THR A 127 14.84 28.38 -17.14
N VAL A 128 14.01 28.03 -18.12
CA VAL A 128 13.45 26.67 -18.23
C VAL A 128 14.56 25.62 -18.21
N LYS A 129 15.67 25.86 -18.93
CA LYS A 129 16.85 25.00 -18.92
C LYS A 129 17.48 24.84 -17.55
N THR A 130 17.63 25.93 -16.79
CA THR A 130 18.17 25.88 -15.42
C THR A 130 17.30 24.99 -14.53
N ILE A 131 15.98 25.16 -14.59
CA ILE A 131 15.03 24.34 -13.84
C ILE A 131 15.15 22.87 -14.24
N ILE A 132 15.12 22.56 -15.55
CA ILE A 132 15.25 21.19 -16.05
C ILE A 132 16.58 20.55 -15.61
N THR A 133 17.67 21.30 -15.66
CA THR A 133 19.00 20.83 -15.25
C THR A 133 19.03 20.49 -13.76
N GLU A 134 18.47 21.35 -12.91
CA GLU A 134 18.38 21.09 -11.47
C GLU A 134 17.50 19.90 -11.12
N LEU A 135 16.37 19.73 -11.82
CA LEU A 135 15.52 18.55 -11.66
C LEU A 135 16.23 17.27 -12.11
N THR A 136 16.97 17.33 -13.21
CA THR A 136 17.75 16.19 -13.73
C THR A 136 18.89 15.82 -12.76
N ASN A 137 19.60 16.81 -12.21
CA ASN A 137 20.62 16.61 -11.17
C ASN A 137 20.05 15.97 -9.90
N LYS A 138 18.76 16.18 -9.63
CA LYS A 138 18.03 15.56 -8.51
C LYS A 138 17.43 14.20 -8.87
N GLY A 139 17.73 13.64 -10.05
CA GLY A 139 17.33 12.30 -10.47
C GLY A 139 15.94 12.21 -11.13
N ILE A 140 15.31 13.34 -11.47
CA ILE A 140 14.00 13.35 -12.13
C ILE A 140 14.17 13.17 -13.63
N GLU A 141 13.41 12.24 -14.22
CA GLU A 141 13.37 12.02 -15.67
C GLU A 141 12.62 13.17 -16.35
N THR A 142 13.35 14.19 -16.81
CA THR A 142 12.78 15.43 -17.33
C THR A 142 12.27 15.34 -18.77
N ALA A 143 12.59 14.27 -19.50
CA ALA A 143 12.16 14.04 -20.88
C ALA A 143 10.62 13.95 -21.05
N ARG A 144 9.91 13.68 -19.96
CA ARG A 144 8.45 13.53 -19.94
C ARG A 144 7.72 14.81 -19.50
N LEU A 145 8.45 15.86 -19.15
CA LEU A 145 7.85 17.11 -18.72
C LEU A 145 7.26 17.83 -19.94
N PRO A 146 6.01 18.31 -19.88
CA PRO A 146 5.50 19.19 -20.90
C PRO A 146 6.17 20.53 -20.76
N ILE A 147 6.82 20.96 -21.84
CA ILE A 147 7.59 22.19 -21.91
C ILE A 147 6.78 23.18 -22.77
N PRO A 148 5.95 24.05 -22.17
CA PRO A 148 5.20 25.07 -22.90
C PRO A 148 6.06 26.29 -23.30
N TYR A 149 7.35 26.27 -22.95
CA TYR A 149 8.30 27.37 -23.13
C TYR A 149 9.63 26.82 -23.65
N THR A 150 10.30 27.50 -24.57
CA THR A 150 11.61 27.02 -25.05
C THR A 150 12.63 26.95 -23.90
N GLU A 151 13.63 26.08 -24.02
CA GLU A 151 14.69 25.93 -23.00
C GLU A 151 15.36 27.26 -22.60
N SER A 152 15.52 28.17 -23.56
CA SER A 152 16.12 29.50 -23.37
C SER A 152 15.18 30.54 -22.77
N THR A 153 13.89 30.22 -22.56
CA THR A 153 12.93 31.15 -21.99
C THR A 153 13.28 31.46 -20.54
N ARG A 154 13.50 32.74 -20.25
CA ARG A 154 13.67 33.23 -18.88
C ARG A 154 12.29 33.39 -18.23
N LEU A 155 12.09 32.75 -17.08
CA LEU A 155 10.83 32.79 -16.36
C LEU A 155 10.99 33.68 -15.14
N SER A 156 10.03 34.58 -14.95
CA SER A 156 9.87 35.26 -13.66
C SER A 156 9.55 34.23 -12.57
N ILE A 157 9.86 34.53 -11.31
CA ILE A 157 9.54 33.66 -10.16
C ILE A 157 8.08 33.16 -10.19
N LYS A 158 7.12 34.04 -10.52
CA LYS A 158 5.70 33.67 -10.63
C LYS A 158 5.47 32.63 -11.73
N ASN A 159 6.09 32.81 -12.90
CA ASN A 159 5.96 31.89 -14.02
C ASN A 159 6.69 30.56 -13.76
N SER A 160 7.85 30.58 -13.09
CA SER A 160 8.58 29.38 -12.65
C SER A 160 7.75 28.54 -11.68
N ARG A 161 7.12 29.18 -10.69
CA ARG A 161 6.22 28.51 -9.74
C ARG A 161 5.01 27.91 -10.46
N LYS A 162 4.39 28.64 -11.39
CA LYS A 162 3.25 28.15 -12.17
C LYS A 162 3.63 26.96 -13.07
N TYR A 163 4.81 27.00 -13.68
CA TYR A 163 5.35 25.90 -14.47
C TYR A 163 5.54 24.64 -13.61
N LEU A 164 6.20 24.76 -12.45
CA LEU A 164 6.40 23.63 -11.55
C LEU A 164 5.10 23.09 -10.96
N LYS A 165 4.13 23.94 -10.61
CA LYS A 165 2.81 23.45 -10.16
C LYS A 165 2.12 22.58 -11.21
N ARG A 166 2.26 22.91 -12.50
CA ARG A 166 1.73 22.07 -13.60
C ARG A 166 2.45 20.72 -13.67
N VAL A 167 3.78 20.72 -13.57
CA VAL A 167 4.59 19.50 -13.52
C VAL A 167 4.18 18.60 -12.34
N ILE A 168 4.07 19.19 -11.14
CA ILE A 168 3.62 18.49 -9.94
C ILE A 168 2.21 17.91 -10.14
N GLY A 169 1.28 18.65 -10.75
CA GLY A 169 -0.08 18.17 -11.02
C GLY A 169 -0.11 16.95 -11.92
N MET A 170 0.70 16.91 -12.97
CA MET A 170 0.73 15.78 -13.89
C MET A 170 1.35 14.53 -13.26
N GLU A 171 2.47 14.69 -12.53
CA GLU A 171 3.06 13.58 -11.78
C GLU A 171 2.11 13.07 -10.70
N LEU A 172 1.32 13.95 -10.09
CA LEU A 172 0.30 13.59 -9.12
C LEU A 172 -0.83 12.78 -9.75
N ASP A 173 -1.31 13.16 -10.93
CA ASP A 173 -2.37 12.43 -11.63
C ASP A 173 -1.92 11.00 -12.02
N LEU A 174 -0.66 10.87 -12.48
CA LEU A 174 -0.06 9.56 -12.76
C LEU A 174 0.08 8.71 -11.49
N LEU A 175 0.58 9.31 -10.41
CA LEU A 175 0.69 8.63 -9.11
C LEU A 175 -0.68 8.20 -8.59
N GLU A 176 -1.71 9.05 -8.70
CA GLU A 176 -3.08 8.72 -8.29
C GLU A 176 -3.62 7.50 -9.04
N TYR A 177 -3.39 7.45 -10.36
CA TYR A 177 -3.76 6.31 -11.18
C TYR A 177 -3.03 5.02 -10.74
N ASP A 178 -1.72 5.09 -10.53
CA ASP A 178 -0.92 3.93 -10.13
C ASP A 178 -1.29 3.41 -8.74
N LEU A 179 -1.48 4.30 -7.76
CA LEU A 179 -1.91 3.95 -6.40
C LEU A 179 -3.31 3.35 -6.37
N LYS A 180 -4.29 3.95 -7.07
CA LYS A 180 -5.66 3.41 -7.15
C LYS A 180 -5.66 1.99 -7.73
N ASN A 181 -4.90 1.77 -8.78
CA ASN A 181 -4.82 0.47 -9.41
C ASN A 181 -4.11 -0.55 -8.53
N HIS A 182 -3.02 -0.17 -7.85
CA HIS A 182 -2.37 -1.04 -6.88
C HIS A 182 -3.33 -1.46 -5.76
N ILE A 183 -4.01 -0.49 -5.13
CA ILE A 183 -5.00 -0.74 -4.08
C ILE A 183 -6.13 -1.66 -4.59
N LYS A 184 -6.63 -1.44 -5.81
CA LYS A 184 -7.67 -2.28 -6.40
C LYS A 184 -7.19 -3.72 -6.61
N LEU A 185 -5.98 -3.91 -7.12
CA LEU A 185 -5.42 -5.25 -7.34
C LEU A 185 -5.18 -6.00 -6.03
N GLU A 186 -4.61 -5.33 -5.02
CA GLU A 186 -4.42 -5.96 -3.72
C GLU A 186 -5.75 -6.26 -3.02
N TRP A 187 -6.78 -5.42 -3.23
CA TRP A 187 -8.13 -5.70 -2.73
C TRP A 187 -8.76 -6.93 -3.39
N GLU A 188 -8.62 -7.11 -4.70
CA GLU A 188 -9.13 -8.30 -5.39
C GLU A 188 -8.42 -9.58 -4.91
N LYS A 189 -7.12 -9.52 -4.59
CA LYS A 189 -6.41 -10.67 -4.00
C LYS A 189 -7.00 -11.07 -2.66
N ILE A 190 -7.29 -10.10 -1.79
CA ILE A 190 -7.92 -10.37 -0.49
C ILE A 190 -9.28 -11.03 -0.70
N LYS A 191 -10.09 -10.57 -1.66
CA LYS A 191 -11.39 -11.20 -1.96
C LYS A 191 -11.27 -12.63 -2.44
N THR A 192 -10.27 -12.97 -3.26
CA THR A 192 -10.09 -14.34 -3.76
C THR A 192 -9.58 -15.31 -2.70
N GLU A 193 -9.05 -14.82 -1.58
CA GLU A 193 -8.58 -15.63 -0.44
C GLU A 193 -9.67 -15.85 0.63
N ILE A 194 -10.76 -15.07 0.60
CA ILE A 194 -11.94 -15.20 1.48
C ILE A 194 -12.93 -16.19 0.87
#